data_AF-A0A7W1A9X2-F1
#
_entry.id   AF-A0A7W1A9X2-F1
#
_cell.length_a   1.000
_cell.length_b   1.000
_cell.length_c   1.000
_cell.angle_alpha   90.00
_cell.angle_beta   90.00
_cell.angle_gamma   90.00
#
_symmetry.space_group_name_H-M   'P 1'
#
loop_
_entity.id
_entity.type
_entity.pdbx_description
1 polymer ?
#
loop_
_entity_poly.entity_id
_entity_poly.type
_entity_poly.pdbx_seq_one_letter_code
_entity_poly.pdbx_strand_id
1 'polypeptide(L)'
;LRQFPFDEFDLDIADLVGLFTRAPDKASALLHAVLEIARQYDMKDEHFLRAALRSYQEIHDNYFPEIEESAAAFAKQHGLDSAMPVQYEALTELLQTNFNYRLDHTSLSKQPALAGYRAVFFEGAKPRFLLNPTLYPLQRKFLVARELGYAHMKLKERSHTSTPDRVGSFRQVLNDFKASYFAGALLMPKARIVADLSQFFAQATWNPAPLLAMLQTYDVTPEMLLYRLSEVIPQAFGMRLHFLRFHNTGGEHQLIKRLNMNKLLLPSGIGLHEHYCRRWLSSRLLSDLADYREQGGNGAGLPLVDVQISEFLTHRDRFLCIGFARPLVLAPNVGSSVIIGFQMNAELNKTIRFAADPAIPVTIINETCERCPLTSAECGVRTAPPIILQQEQLKAERKQALKQLQAQL
;
A
#
# COMPACT_ATOMS: atom_id res chain seq x y z
N LEU A 1 -0.21 17.66 8.62
CA LEU A 1 0.68 16.51 8.92
C LEU A 1 2.01 16.71 8.21
N ARG A 2 3.13 16.74 8.94
CA ARG A 2 4.45 17.13 8.42
C ARG A 2 5.25 15.91 7.90
N GLN A 3 5.99 16.05 6.80
CA GLN A 3 6.97 15.07 6.27
C GLN A 3 8.36 15.73 6.24
N PHE A 4 9.41 14.94 6.41
CA PHE A 4 10.78 15.43 6.59
C PHE A 4 11.33 15.83 5.21
N PRO A 5 11.90 17.03 5.04
CA PRO A 5 12.34 17.50 3.74
C PRO A 5 13.72 16.94 3.41
N PHE A 6 13.78 15.63 3.15
CA PHE A 6 15.04 14.93 2.85
C PHE A 6 15.80 15.56 1.67
N ASP A 7 15.07 16.05 0.67
CA ASP A 7 15.63 16.70 -0.52
C ASP A 7 16.29 18.06 -0.21
N GLU A 8 15.93 18.73 0.90
CA GLU A 8 16.54 19.99 1.33
C GLU A 8 17.86 19.77 2.10
N PHE A 9 18.10 18.56 2.59
CA PHE A 9 19.26 18.22 3.42
C PHE A 9 20.37 17.46 2.69
N ASP A 10 20.20 17.17 1.39
CA ASP A 10 21.16 16.40 0.57
C ASP A 10 21.54 15.04 1.23
N LEU A 11 20.59 14.47 1.98
CA LEU A 11 20.74 13.20 2.69
C LEU A 11 20.17 12.07 1.84
N ASP A 12 21.03 11.17 1.34
CA ASP A 12 20.56 9.96 0.68
C ASP A 12 19.91 9.02 1.71
N ILE A 13 18.59 8.94 1.67
CA ILE A 13 17.79 8.05 2.52
C ILE A 13 18.24 6.60 2.32
N ALA A 14 18.73 6.22 1.13
CA ALA A 14 19.21 4.88 0.87
C ALA A 14 20.42 4.52 1.73
N ASP A 15 21.35 5.45 1.93
CA ASP A 15 22.54 5.27 2.75
C ASP A 15 22.19 5.24 4.24
N LEU A 16 21.30 6.12 4.68
CA LEU A 16 20.75 6.12 6.04
C LEU A 16 20.05 4.80 6.36
N VAL A 17 19.18 4.33 5.46
CA VAL A 17 18.47 3.07 5.58
C VAL A 17 19.42 1.86 5.52
N GLY A 18 20.43 1.89 4.65
CA GLY A 18 21.51 0.89 4.60
C GLY A 18 22.27 0.79 5.93
N LEU A 19 22.53 1.94 6.57
CA LEU A 19 23.14 2.01 7.90
C LEU A 19 22.20 1.42 8.98
N PHE A 20 20.92 1.79 8.98
CA PHE A 20 19.91 1.31 9.95
C PHE A 20 19.65 -0.19 9.86
N THR A 21 19.75 -0.76 8.65
CA THR A 21 19.50 -2.19 8.40
C THR A 21 20.71 -3.06 8.77
N ARG A 22 21.93 -2.62 8.44
CA ARG A 22 23.18 -3.35 8.71
C ARG A 22 23.68 -3.23 10.15
N ALA A 23 23.48 -2.08 10.80
CA ALA A 23 24.02 -1.81 12.14
C ALA A 23 23.06 -0.96 13.00
N PRO A 24 21.90 -1.52 13.42
CA PRO A 24 20.86 -0.79 14.17
C PRO A 24 21.38 -0.09 15.42
N ASP A 25 22.22 -0.76 16.21
CA ASP A 25 22.70 -0.25 17.50
C ASP A 25 23.68 0.92 17.32
N LYS A 26 24.46 0.91 16.22
CA LYS A 26 25.40 1.98 15.87
C LYS A 26 24.72 3.18 15.21
N ALA A 27 23.57 2.95 14.60
CA ALA A 27 22.79 3.98 13.92
C ALA A 27 21.72 4.61 14.84
N SER A 28 21.57 4.15 16.08
CA SER A 28 20.60 4.68 17.05
C SER A 28 20.82 6.16 17.37
N ALA A 29 22.08 6.60 17.55
CA ALA A 29 22.39 8.00 17.79
C ALA A 29 22.07 8.91 16.59
N LEU A 30 22.32 8.42 15.37
CA LEU A 30 21.96 9.12 14.13
C LEU A 30 20.44 9.15 13.93
N LEU A 31 19.75 8.04 14.23
CA LEU A 31 18.29 7.96 14.22
C LEU A 31 17.70 8.96 15.22
N HIS A 32 18.25 9.03 16.43
CA HIS A 32 17.83 10.02 17.43
C HIS A 32 18.07 11.45 16.97
N ALA A 33 19.21 11.75 16.34
CA ALA A 33 19.48 13.08 15.78
C ALA A 33 18.52 13.44 14.64
N VAL A 34 18.24 12.51 13.72
CA VAL A 34 17.28 12.74 12.62
C VAL A 34 15.85 12.86 13.15
N LEU A 35 15.47 12.05 14.16
CA LEU A 35 14.17 12.16 14.83
C LEU A 35 14.02 13.46 15.60
N GLU A 36 15.07 13.94 16.29
CA GLU A 36 15.10 15.27 16.92
C GLU A 36 14.84 16.38 15.91
N ILE A 37 15.51 16.34 14.75
CA ILE A 37 15.25 17.29 13.65
C ILE A 37 13.81 17.11 13.15
N ALA A 38 13.34 15.89 12.94
CA ALA A 38 11.97 15.62 12.48
C ALA A 38 10.91 16.15 13.48
N ARG A 39 11.17 16.08 14.78
CA ARG A 39 10.30 16.66 15.83
C ARG A 39 10.27 18.18 15.79
N GLN A 40 11.40 18.85 15.48
CA GLN A 40 11.41 20.29 15.23
C GLN A 40 10.46 20.67 14.07
N TYR A 41 10.26 19.75 13.12
CA TYR A 41 9.26 19.83 12.07
C TYR A 41 7.92 19.12 12.42
N ASP A 42 7.33 19.19 13.64
CA ASP A 42 6.11 18.44 14.14
C ASP A 42 5.86 17.10 13.41
N MET A 43 6.91 16.32 13.15
CA MET A 43 6.69 14.97 12.71
C MET A 43 6.54 14.11 13.93
N LYS A 44 5.46 13.33 13.95
CA LYS A 44 5.39 12.20 14.87
C LYS A 44 6.46 11.20 14.45
N ASP A 45 7.25 10.70 15.40
CA ASP A 45 8.32 9.72 15.18
C ASP A 45 7.84 8.54 14.30
N GLU A 46 6.60 8.09 14.48
CA GLU A 46 5.98 7.01 13.71
C GLU A 46 5.88 7.29 12.20
N HIS A 47 5.63 8.55 11.81
CA HIS A 47 5.55 8.94 10.41
C HIS A 47 6.92 8.88 9.74
N PHE A 48 7.97 9.29 10.47
CA PHE A 48 9.34 9.15 10.01
C PHE A 48 9.71 7.67 9.84
N LEU A 49 9.46 6.83 10.85
CA LEU A 49 9.81 5.41 10.82
C LEU A 49 9.10 4.66 9.67
N ARG A 50 7.82 4.98 9.42
CA ARG A 50 7.07 4.44 8.27
C ARG A 50 7.60 4.98 6.93
N ALA A 51 8.07 6.22 6.86
CA ALA A 51 8.69 6.77 5.66
C ALA A 51 10.05 6.12 5.36
N ALA A 52 10.86 5.88 6.40
CA ALA A 52 12.12 5.14 6.28
C ALA A 52 11.87 3.70 5.79
N LEU A 53 10.87 3.01 6.36
CA LEU A 53 10.50 1.66 5.92
C LEU A 53 10.05 1.67 4.45
N ARG A 54 9.20 2.62 4.07
CA ARG A 54 8.77 2.75 2.67
C ARG A 54 9.96 2.93 1.73
N SER A 55 10.90 3.79 2.09
CA SER A 55 12.10 4.04 1.26
C SER A 55 12.95 2.77 1.15
N TYR A 56 13.13 2.04 2.26
CA TYR A 56 13.78 0.72 2.24
C TYR A 56 13.12 -0.23 1.25
N GLN A 57 11.79 -0.29 1.24
CA GLN A 57 11.05 -1.13 0.31
C GLN A 57 11.23 -0.68 -1.13
N GLU A 58 11.09 0.61 -1.42
CA GLU A 58 11.21 1.16 -2.78
C GLU A 58 12.60 0.92 -3.39
N ILE A 59 13.68 1.06 -2.62
CA ILE A 59 15.06 0.82 -3.07
C ILE A 59 15.31 -0.65 -3.43
N HIS A 60 14.64 -1.58 -2.72
CA HIS A 60 14.75 -3.02 -2.97
C HIS A 60 13.69 -3.52 -3.98
N ASP A 61 13.03 -2.62 -4.71
CA ASP A 61 11.91 -2.95 -5.62
C ASP A 61 10.83 -3.81 -4.91
N ASN A 62 10.66 -3.56 -3.60
CA ASN A 62 9.81 -4.27 -2.65
C ASN A 62 9.95 -5.80 -2.67
N TYR A 63 11.15 -6.32 -3.00
CA TYR A 63 11.42 -7.75 -3.08
C TYR A 63 12.54 -8.19 -2.14
N PHE A 64 12.30 -9.28 -1.39
CA PHE A 64 13.20 -9.79 -0.35
C PHE A 64 13.37 -11.31 -0.51
N PRO A 65 14.34 -11.77 -1.32
CA PRO A 65 14.49 -13.18 -1.69
C PRO A 65 14.68 -14.09 -0.47
N GLU A 66 15.34 -13.62 0.57
CA GLU A 66 15.56 -14.38 1.80
C GLU A 66 14.24 -14.72 2.52
N ILE A 67 13.24 -13.84 2.42
CA ILE A 67 11.93 -14.07 3.02
C ILE A 67 11.08 -15.00 2.12
N GLU A 68 11.20 -14.88 0.80
CA GLU A 68 10.59 -15.83 -0.15
C GLU A 68 11.09 -17.26 0.08
N GLU A 69 12.40 -17.43 0.21
CA GLU A 69 13.03 -18.73 0.47
C GLU A 69 12.60 -19.28 1.82
N SER A 70 12.56 -18.45 2.87
CA SER A 70 12.06 -18.85 4.19
C SER A 70 10.60 -19.29 4.16
N ALA A 71 9.72 -18.55 3.48
CA ALA A 71 8.31 -18.90 3.36
C ALA A 71 8.11 -20.20 2.56
N ALA A 72 8.85 -20.39 1.47
CA ALA A 72 8.80 -21.62 0.66
C ALA A 72 9.33 -22.84 1.43
N ALA A 73 10.45 -22.69 2.15
CA ALA A 73 11.00 -23.74 3.00
C ALA A 73 10.03 -24.13 4.13
N PHE A 74 9.42 -23.14 4.78
CA PHE A 74 8.41 -23.36 5.81
C PHE A 74 7.19 -24.09 5.24
N ALA A 75 6.68 -23.66 4.07
CA ALA A 75 5.55 -24.30 3.42
C ALA A 75 5.83 -25.78 3.14
N LYS A 76 6.99 -26.09 2.55
CA LYS A 76 7.40 -27.46 2.24
C LYS A 76 7.60 -28.31 3.50
N GLN A 77 8.25 -27.76 4.52
CA GLN A 77 8.50 -28.46 5.79
C GLN A 77 7.19 -28.89 6.47
N HIS A 78 6.14 -28.07 6.35
CA HIS A 78 4.85 -28.28 7.01
C HIS A 78 3.75 -28.77 6.06
N GLY A 79 4.08 -29.12 4.82
CA GLY A 79 3.14 -29.67 3.83
C GLY A 79 2.06 -28.67 3.35
N LEU A 80 2.30 -27.36 3.50
CA LEU A 80 1.35 -26.30 3.12
C LEU A 80 1.39 -25.94 1.62
N ASP A 81 2.33 -26.49 0.87
CA ASP A 81 2.55 -26.19 -0.57
C ASP A 81 1.76 -27.10 -1.52
N SER A 82 1.16 -28.16 -0.99
CA SER A 82 0.47 -29.21 -1.73
C SER A 82 -0.86 -28.75 -2.37
N ALA A 83 -1.62 -27.87 -1.72
CA ALA A 83 -2.93 -27.43 -2.17
C ALA A 83 -3.20 -25.96 -1.83
N MET A 84 -4.02 -25.31 -2.67
CA MET A 84 -4.48 -23.93 -2.47
C MET A 84 -6.02 -23.89 -2.37
N PRO A 85 -6.58 -22.96 -1.57
CA PRO A 85 -5.88 -22.05 -0.66
C PRO A 85 -5.31 -22.80 0.56
N VAL A 86 -4.27 -22.22 1.18
CA VAL A 86 -3.79 -22.70 2.48
C VAL A 86 -4.94 -22.59 3.49
N GLN A 87 -5.22 -23.68 4.21
CA GLN A 87 -6.36 -23.75 5.12
C GLN A 87 -6.07 -23.02 6.45
N TYR A 88 -7.09 -22.36 6.99
CA TYR A 88 -6.97 -21.63 8.25
C TYR A 88 -6.60 -22.58 9.40
N GLU A 89 -7.25 -23.73 9.44
CA GLU A 89 -7.13 -24.76 10.47
C GLU A 89 -5.68 -25.27 10.54
N ALA A 90 -5.06 -25.55 9.39
CA ALA A 90 -3.67 -25.99 9.31
C ALA A 90 -2.71 -24.96 9.89
N LEU A 91 -2.90 -23.66 9.60
CA LEU A 91 -2.06 -22.59 10.15
C LEU A 91 -2.27 -22.45 11.67
N THR A 92 -3.50 -22.57 12.15
CA THR A 92 -3.79 -22.51 13.59
C THR A 92 -3.21 -23.69 14.34
N GLU A 93 -3.30 -24.89 13.78
CA GLU A 93 -2.73 -26.11 14.35
C GLU A 93 -1.22 -25.99 14.48
N LEU A 94 -0.53 -25.54 13.44
CA LEU A 94 0.92 -25.28 13.47
C LEU A 94 1.29 -24.27 14.56
N LEU A 95 0.55 -23.16 14.64
CA LEU A 95 0.84 -22.11 15.61
C LEU A 95 0.64 -22.61 17.06
N GLN A 96 -0.38 -23.45 17.30
CA GLN A 96 -0.67 -24.00 18.62
C GLN A 96 0.26 -25.16 19.02
N THR A 97 0.60 -26.05 18.09
CA THR A 97 1.34 -27.29 18.38
C THR A 97 2.86 -27.09 18.23
N ASN A 98 3.33 -26.51 17.13
CA ASN A 98 4.77 -26.32 16.87
C ASN A 98 5.33 -25.09 17.58
N PHE A 99 4.53 -24.04 17.77
CA PHE A 99 4.97 -22.78 18.37
C PHE A 99 4.37 -22.50 19.76
N ASN A 100 3.55 -23.43 20.29
CA ASN A 100 2.97 -23.37 21.64
C ASN A 100 2.13 -22.09 21.91
N TYR A 101 1.38 -21.59 20.93
CA TYR A 101 0.47 -20.47 21.15
C TYR A 101 -0.86 -20.91 21.77
N ARG A 102 -1.54 -19.97 22.43
CA ARG A 102 -2.98 -20.04 22.72
C ARG A 102 -3.72 -19.04 21.82
N LEU A 103 -4.59 -19.55 20.96
CA LEU A 103 -5.51 -18.73 20.19
C LEU A 103 -6.77 -18.42 20.99
N ASP A 104 -7.25 -17.19 20.85
CA ASP A 104 -8.45 -16.71 21.52
C ASP A 104 -9.30 -15.88 20.54
N HIS A 105 -10.53 -16.32 20.32
CA HIS A 105 -11.47 -15.71 19.38
C HIS A 105 -12.57 -14.88 20.06
N THR A 106 -12.56 -14.79 21.39
CA THR A 106 -13.72 -14.30 22.15
C THR A 106 -13.40 -13.17 23.11
N SER A 107 -12.15 -13.07 23.59
CA SER A 107 -11.80 -12.10 24.63
C SER A 107 -11.83 -10.67 24.12
N LEU A 108 -11.47 -10.42 22.85
CA LEU A 108 -11.50 -9.06 22.27
C LEU A 108 -12.92 -8.49 22.19
N SER A 109 -13.90 -9.28 21.78
CA SER A 109 -15.29 -8.82 21.64
C SER A 109 -15.96 -8.50 22.98
N LYS A 110 -15.40 -8.97 24.10
CA LYS A 110 -15.89 -8.65 25.45
C LYS A 110 -15.50 -7.25 25.92
N GLN A 111 -14.58 -6.59 25.23
CA GLN A 111 -14.09 -5.26 25.58
C GLN A 111 -14.32 -4.27 24.43
N PRO A 112 -15.41 -3.48 24.47
CA PRO A 112 -15.75 -2.55 23.39
C PRO A 112 -14.62 -1.59 23.00
N ALA A 113 -13.80 -1.15 23.96
CA ALA A 113 -12.65 -0.28 23.71
C ALA A 113 -11.58 -0.92 22.80
N LEU A 114 -11.57 -2.25 22.67
CA LEU A 114 -10.61 -3.00 21.85
C LEU A 114 -11.18 -3.39 20.48
N ALA A 115 -12.43 -3.01 20.16
CA ALA A 115 -13.12 -3.42 18.94
C ALA A 115 -12.40 -2.98 17.65
N GLY A 116 -11.60 -1.92 17.71
CA GLY A 116 -10.81 -1.42 16.58
C GLY A 116 -9.59 -2.28 16.21
N TYR A 117 -9.09 -3.12 17.11
CA TYR A 117 -7.94 -3.97 16.82
C TYR A 117 -8.37 -5.23 16.08
N ARG A 118 -7.60 -5.63 15.05
CA ARG A 118 -7.83 -6.89 14.33
C ARG A 118 -7.25 -8.08 15.08
N ALA A 119 -6.12 -7.87 15.74
CA ALA A 119 -5.49 -8.87 16.61
C ALA A 119 -4.68 -8.19 17.73
N VAL A 120 -4.53 -8.91 18.84
CA VAL A 120 -3.70 -8.53 19.98
C VAL A 120 -2.84 -9.72 20.41
N PHE A 121 -1.56 -9.49 20.61
CA PHE A 121 -0.57 -10.46 21.04
C PHE A 121 -0.10 -10.14 22.46
N PHE A 122 -0.02 -11.18 23.29
CA PHE A 122 0.57 -11.12 24.62
C PHE A 122 1.71 -12.14 24.72
N GLU A 123 2.88 -11.65 25.10
CA GLU A 123 4.05 -12.48 25.40
C GLU A 123 3.85 -13.33 26.66
N GLY A 124 4.62 -14.41 26.74
CA GLY A 124 4.66 -15.31 27.89
C GLY A 124 5.19 -16.68 27.52
N ALA A 125 5.35 -17.56 28.51
CA ALA A 125 5.80 -18.95 28.29
C ALA A 125 4.87 -19.73 27.33
N LYS A 126 3.59 -19.34 27.29
CA LYS A 126 2.61 -19.78 26.31
C LYS A 126 1.94 -18.53 25.69
N PRO A 127 2.49 -17.97 24.60
CA PRO A 127 2.01 -16.70 24.05
C PRO A 127 0.52 -16.76 23.71
N ARG A 128 -0.20 -15.65 23.93
CA ARG A 128 -1.63 -15.57 23.59
C ARG A 128 -1.83 -14.66 22.39
N PHE A 129 -2.56 -15.16 21.40
CA PHE A 129 -2.90 -14.40 20.22
C PHE A 129 -4.42 -14.32 20.08
N LEU A 130 -4.94 -13.12 20.34
CA LEU A 130 -6.35 -12.82 20.32
C LEU A 130 -6.72 -12.30 18.93
N LEU A 131 -7.75 -12.88 18.32
CA LEU A 131 -8.22 -12.55 16.99
C LEU A 131 -9.63 -11.98 17.08
N ASN A 132 -9.87 -10.85 16.40
CA ASN A 132 -11.17 -10.21 16.41
C ASN A 132 -12.19 -11.07 15.60
N PRO A 133 -13.30 -11.52 16.22
CA PRO A 133 -14.27 -12.40 15.57
C PRO A 133 -15.06 -11.71 14.44
N THR A 134 -15.14 -10.38 14.43
CA THR A 134 -15.85 -9.60 13.40
C THR A 134 -15.15 -9.65 12.03
N LEU A 135 -13.87 -10.03 11.99
CA LEU A 135 -13.11 -10.14 10.75
C LEU A 135 -13.65 -11.25 9.83
N TYR A 136 -13.39 -11.14 8.54
CA TYR A 136 -13.63 -12.27 7.64
C TYR A 136 -12.62 -13.40 7.89
N PRO A 137 -12.97 -14.68 7.59
CA PRO A 137 -12.07 -15.82 7.73
C PRO A 137 -10.69 -15.60 7.09
N LEU A 138 -10.65 -15.13 5.84
CA LEU A 138 -9.41 -14.79 5.13
C LEU A 138 -8.54 -13.74 5.83
N GLN A 139 -9.14 -12.80 6.58
CA GLN A 139 -8.38 -11.78 7.33
C GLN A 139 -7.76 -12.38 8.58
N ARG A 140 -8.49 -13.24 9.31
CA ARG A 140 -7.92 -14.00 10.43
C ARG A 140 -6.81 -14.93 9.95
N LYS A 141 -6.99 -15.59 8.80
CA LYS A 141 -5.97 -16.43 8.17
C LYS A 141 -4.67 -15.67 7.92
N PHE A 142 -4.74 -14.48 7.32
CA PHE A 142 -3.56 -13.65 7.14
C PHE A 142 -2.89 -13.27 8.46
N LEU A 143 -3.66 -12.95 9.50
CA LEU A 143 -3.11 -12.61 10.82
C LEU A 143 -2.38 -13.79 11.47
N VAL A 144 -2.91 -15.01 11.34
CA VAL A 144 -2.24 -16.24 11.82
C VAL A 144 -0.98 -16.53 11.00
N ALA A 145 -1.03 -16.40 9.67
CA ALA A 145 0.14 -16.56 8.80
C ALA A 145 1.25 -15.55 9.15
N ARG A 146 0.88 -14.31 9.46
CA ARG A 146 1.82 -13.28 9.94
C ARG A 146 2.41 -13.64 11.30
N GLU A 147 1.60 -14.19 12.19
CA GLU A 147 2.04 -14.66 13.50
C GLU A 147 3.07 -15.78 13.39
N LEU A 148 2.83 -16.75 12.50
CA LEU A 148 3.80 -17.78 12.14
C LEU A 148 5.09 -17.17 11.60
N GLY A 149 5.01 -16.11 10.79
CA GLY A 149 6.18 -15.37 10.30
C GLY A 149 7.02 -14.80 11.44
N TYR A 150 6.42 -14.14 12.44
CA TYR A 150 7.16 -13.68 13.62
C TYR A 150 7.86 -14.84 14.35
N ALA A 151 7.15 -15.95 14.56
CA ALA A 151 7.64 -17.08 15.32
C ALA A 151 8.76 -17.84 14.60
N HIS A 152 8.57 -18.16 13.31
CA HIS A 152 9.52 -18.89 12.48
C HIS A 152 10.81 -18.09 12.26
N MET A 153 10.69 -16.82 11.88
CA MET A 153 11.83 -15.95 11.61
C MET A 153 12.45 -15.34 12.89
N LYS A 154 11.92 -15.68 14.07
CA LYS A 154 12.39 -15.23 15.39
C LYS A 154 12.45 -13.70 15.54
N LEU A 155 11.44 -13.02 15.02
CA LEU A 155 11.34 -11.56 15.02
C LEU A 155 10.78 -11.06 16.36
N LYS A 156 11.68 -10.68 17.27
CA LYS A 156 11.34 -10.36 18.67
C LYS A 156 10.78 -8.95 18.88
N GLU A 157 11.37 -7.94 18.26
CA GLU A 157 10.90 -6.55 18.41
C GLU A 157 9.77 -6.31 17.42
N ARG A 158 8.52 -6.28 17.89
CA ARG A 158 7.32 -6.38 17.05
C ARG A 158 6.14 -5.64 17.66
N SER A 159 5.14 -5.35 16.84
CA SER A 159 3.87 -4.82 17.33
C SER A 159 3.06 -5.87 18.09
N HIS A 160 2.50 -5.46 19.23
CA HIS A 160 1.56 -6.28 20.01
C HIS A 160 0.13 -6.18 19.47
N THR A 161 -0.16 -5.24 18.57
CA THR A 161 -1.46 -5.13 17.91
C THR A 161 -1.30 -5.06 16.40
N SER A 162 -2.35 -5.37 15.64
CA SER A 162 -2.31 -5.39 14.17
C SER A 162 -2.04 -4.03 13.51
N THR A 163 -2.44 -2.96 14.20
CA THR A 163 -2.21 -1.56 13.84
C THR A 163 -1.82 -0.86 15.14
N PRO A 164 -0.52 -0.73 15.45
CA PRO A 164 -0.11 -0.16 16.72
C PRO A 164 -0.43 1.33 16.76
N ASP A 165 -0.93 1.80 17.91
CA ASP A 165 -1.14 3.23 18.16
C ASP A 165 0.17 3.99 18.33
N ARG A 166 1.25 3.24 18.62
CA ARG A 166 2.61 3.76 18.72
C ARG A 166 3.62 2.84 18.07
N VAL A 167 4.53 3.45 17.31
CA VAL A 167 5.73 2.78 16.80
C VAL A 167 6.91 3.19 17.66
N GLY A 168 7.56 2.22 18.31
CA GLY A 168 8.68 2.45 19.22
C GLY A 168 10.04 2.52 18.51
N SER A 169 10.22 1.85 17.37
CA SER A 169 11.50 1.83 16.66
C SER A 169 11.39 1.45 15.18
N PHE A 170 12.48 1.68 14.43
CA PHE A 170 12.60 1.19 13.05
C PHE A 170 12.62 -0.34 12.99
N ARG A 171 13.26 -1.00 13.96
CA ARG A 171 13.37 -2.46 14.01
C ARG A 171 11.99 -3.11 14.18
N GLN A 172 11.11 -2.50 14.98
CA GLN A 172 9.71 -2.91 15.13
C GLN A 172 8.98 -2.90 13.77
N VAL A 173 8.97 -1.77 13.06
CA VAL A 173 8.26 -1.66 11.77
C VAL A 173 8.87 -2.55 10.70
N LEU A 174 10.19 -2.72 10.70
CA LEU A 174 10.88 -3.62 9.79
C LEU A 174 10.47 -5.08 10.05
N ASN A 175 10.41 -5.49 11.31
CA ASN A 175 9.99 -6.85 11.67
C ASN A 175 8.50 -7.08 11.37
N ASP A 176 7.64 -6.10 11.62
CA ASP A 176 6.22 -6.17 11.25
C ASP A 176 6.02 -6.30 9.74
N PHE A 177 6.82 -5.57 8.97
CA PHE A 177 6.90 -5.72 7.52
C PHE A 177 7.35 -7.14 7.13
N LYS A 178 8.48 -7.62 7.65
CA LYS A 178 9.03 -8.95 7.34
C LYS A 178 8.03 -10.08 7.62
N ALA A 179 7.35 -10.04 8.77
CA ALA A 179 6.30 -10.99 9.11
C ALA A 179 5.11 -10.92 8.14
N SER A 180 4.73 -9.72 7.71
CA SER A 180 3.64 -9.52 6.74
C SER A 180 4.03 -10.00 5.34
N TYR A 181 5.27 -9.78 4.91
CA TYR A 181 5.83 -10.29 3.66
C TYR A 181 5.84 -11.81 3.67
N PHE A 182 6.34 -12.43 4.75
CA PHE A 182 6.33 -13.88 4.94
C PHE A 182 4.90 -14.45 4.81
N ALA A 183 3.91 -13.83 5.46
CA ALA A 183 2.51 -14.23 5.34
C ALA A 183 2.00 -14.15 3.90
N GLY A 184 2.34 -13.07 3.18
CA GLY A 184 2.03 -12.92 1.76
C GLY A 184 2.66 -14.02 0.91
N ALA A 185 3.95 -14.29 1.08
CA ALA A 185 4.67 -15.32 0.34
C ALA A 185 4.18 -16.74 0.65
N LEU A 186 3.81 -17.02 1.91
CA LEU A 186 3.24 -18.30 2.33
C LEU A 186 1.85 -18.54 1.73
N LEU A 187 0.97 -17.52 1.76
CA LEU A 187 -0.41 -17.63 1.27
C LEU A 187 -0.52 -17.47 -0.25
N MET A 188 0.46 -16.83 -0.88
CA MET A 188 0.50 -16.56 -2.33
C MET A 188 1.91 -16.86 -2.86
N PRO A 189 2.24 -18.15 -3.05
CA PRO A 189 3.58 -18.57 -3.48
C PRO A 189 3.96 -17.93 -4.82
N LYS A 190 5.19 -17.40 -4.89
CA LYS A 190 5.70 -16.66 -6.07
C LYS A 190 5.46 -17.42 -7.38
N ALA A 191 5.79 -18.71 -7.44
CA ALA A 191 5.66 -19.50 -8.66
C ALA A 191 4.22 -19.55 -9.20
N ARG A 192 3.22 -19.68 -8.32
CA ARG A 192 1.80 -19.70 -8.72
C ARG A 192 1.33 -18.31 -9.17
N ILE A 193 1.67 -17.26 -8.41
CA ILE A 193 1.35 -15.87 -8.78
C ILE A 193 1.94 -15.51 -10.14
N VAL A 194 3.19 -15.88 -10.41
CA VAL A 194 3.84 -15.60 -11.70
C VAL A 194 3.12 -16.33 -12.84
N ALA A 195 2.71 -17.59 -12.64
CA ALA A 195 1.97 -18.34 -13.66
C ALA A 195 0.60 -17.68 -13.96
N ASP A 196 -0.16 -17.34 -12.92
CA ASP A 196 -1.48 -16.72 -13.06
C ASP A 196 -1.39 -15.33 -13.71
N LEU A 197 -0.40 -14.53 -13.30
CA LEU A 197 -0.13 -13.22 -13.91
C LEU A 197 0.30 -13.34 -15.36
N SER A 198 1.12 -14.34 -15.71
CA SER A 198 1.54 -14.57 -17.09
C SER A 198 0.34 -14.86 -17.99
N GLN A 199 -0.61 -15.66 -17.51
CA GLN A 199 -1.87 -15.93 -18.23
C GLN A 199 -2.74 -14.67 -18.33
N PHE A 200 -2.86 -13.92 -17.25
CA PHE A 200 -3.63 -12.68 -17.22
C PHE A 200 -3.06 -11.61 -18.17
N PHE A 201 -1.75 -11.39 -18.12
CA PHE A 201 -1.05 -10.41 -18.95
C PHE A 201 -1.00 -10.81 -20.43
N ALA A 202 -1.13 -12.10 -20.75
CA ALA A 202 -1.21 -12.59 -22.13
C ALA A 202 -2.56 -12.29 -22.82
N GLN A 203 -3.58 -11.81 -22.09
CA GLN A 203 -4.88 -11.48 -22.67
C GLN A 203 -4.79 -10.22 -23.53
N ALA A 204 -5.37 -10.26 -24.73
CA ALA A 204 -5.35 -9.13 -25.67
C ALA A 204 -6.30 -8.00 -25.27
N THR A 205 -7.36 -8.32 -24.52
CA THR A 205 -8.38 -7.38 -24.06
C THR A 205 -8.51 -7.44 -22.55
N TRP A 206 -8.87 -6.32 -21.94
CA TRP A 206 -9.11 -6.25 -20.50
C TRP A 206 -10.29 -7.14 -20.12
N ASN A 207 -10.07 -8.03 -19.16
CA ASN A 207 -11.11 -8.81 -18.51
C ASN A 207 -10.79 -8.93 -17.02
N PRO A 208 -11.68 -8.45 -16.12
CA PRO A 208 -11.42 -8.49 -14.68
C PRO A 208 -11.54 -9.90 -14.07
N ALA A 209 -12.16 -10.86 -14.75
CA ALA A 209 -12.49 -12.17 -14.17
C ALA A 209 -11.27 -12.96 -13.65
N PRO A 210 -10.12 -13.06 -14.35
CA PRO A 210 -8.95 -13.74 -13.82
C PRO A 210 -8.42 -13.10 -12.54
N LEU A 211 -8.40 -11.77 -12.48
CA LEU A 211 -7.94 -11.04 -11.30
C LEU A 211 -8.88 -11.23 -10.10
N LEU A 212 -10.20 -11.28 -10.34
CA LEU A 212 -11.19 -11.66 -9.33
C LEU A 212 -11.04 -13.12 -8.89
N ALA A 213 -10.75 -14.03 -9.82
CA ALA A 213 -10.54 -15.45 -9.53
C ALA A 213 -9.29 -15.68 -8.66
N MET A 214 -8.24 -14.85 -8.78
CA MET A 214 -7.09 -14.88 -7.88
C MET A 214 -7.50 -14.61 -6.42
N LEU A 215 -8.44 -13.70 -6.16
CA LEU A 215 -8.93 -13.45 -4.79
C LEU A 215 -9.51 -14.72 -4.16
N GLN A 216 -10.21 -15.53 -4.95
CA GLN A 216 -10.80 -16.80 -4.52
C GLN A 216 -9.75 -17.90 -4.40
N THR A 217 -8.87 -18.02 -5.40
CA THR A 217 -7.81 -19.06 -5.48
C THR A 217 -6.87 -18.99 -4.27
N TYR A 218 -6.47 -17.78 -3.89
CA TYR A 218 -5.59 -17.55 -2.75
C TYR A 218 -6.37 -17.33 -1.43
N ASP A 219 -7.69 -17.10 -1.52
CA ASP A 219 -8.58 -16.71 -0.43
C ASP A 219 -7.97 -15.54 0.37
N VAL A 220 -7.88 -14.39 -0.31
CA VAL A 220 -7.24 -13.15 0.15
C VAL A 220 -8.08 -11.90 -0.16
N THR A 221 -7.78 -10.80 0.53
CA THR A 221 -8.38 -9.49 0.18
C THR A 221 -7.73 -8.88 -1.06
N PRO A 222 -8.42 -7.92 -1.73
CA PRO A 222 -7.80 -7.09 -2.77
C PRO A 222 -6.48 -6.43 -2.36
N GLU A 223 -6.41 -5.92 -1.13
CA GLU A 223 -5.19 -5.29 -0.61
C GLU A 223 -4.05 -6.30 -0.50
N MET A 224 -4.31 -7.48 0.06
CA MET A 224 -3.30 -8.54 0.18
C MET A 224 -2.80 -8.98 -1.20
N LEU A 225 -3.71 -9.19 -2.16
CA LEU A 225 -3.34 -9.57 -3.51
C LEU A 225 -2.48 -8.49 -4.17
N LEU A 226 -2.97 -7.26 -4.29
CA LEU A 226 -2.24 -6.19 -4.99
C LEU A 226 -0.92 -5.81 -4.30
N TYR A 227 -0.86 -5.93 -2.97
CA TYR A 227 0.40 -5.74 -2.26
C TYR A 227 1.39 -6.85 -2.59
N ARG A 228 0.95 -8.12 -2.63
CA ARG A 228 1.78 -9.24 -3.08
C ARG A 228 2.26 -9.08 -4.52
N LEU A 229 1.39 -8.57 -5.41
CA LEU A 229 1.77 -8.25 -6.78
C LEU A 229 2.90 -7.22 -6.82
N SER A 230 2.89 -6.23 -5.91
CA SER A 230 3.97 -5.24 -5.78
C SER A 230 5.30 -5.83 -5.35
N GLU A 231 5.30 -6.99 -4.68
CA GLU A 231 6.52 -7.69 -4.27
C GLU A 231 7.06 -8.57 -5.40
N VAL A 232 6.19 -9.22 -6.17
CA VAL A 232 6.59 -10.24 -7.16
C VAL A 232 6.88 -9.64 -8.55
N ILE A 233 6.07 -8.68 -9.01
CA ILE A 233 6.11 -8.22 -10.40
C ILE A 233 7.45 -7.61 -10.82
N PRO A 234 8.10 -6.73 -10.01
CA PRO A 234 9.36 -6.12 -10.41
C PRO A 234 10.43 -7.13 -10.81
N GLN A 235 10.56 -8.22 -10.04
CA GLN A 235 11.55 -9.26 -10.30
C GLN A 235 11.11 -10.27 -11.35
N ALA A 236 9.83 -10.64 -11.37
CA ALA A 236 9.35 -11.68 -12.30
C ALA A 236 9.17 -11.17 -13.73
N PHE A 237 8.88 -9.89 -13.91
CA PHE A 237 8.56 -9.31 -15.22
C PHE A 237 9.44 -8.11 -15.59
N GLY A 238 10.36 -7.67 -14.72
CA GLY A 238 11.22 -6.51 -14.98
C GLY A 238 10.48 -5.18 -15.03
N MET A 239 9.30 -5.09 -14.39
CA MET A 239 8.42 -3.91 -14.43
C MET A 239 8.22 -3.32 -13.06
N ARG A 240 8.66 -2.06 -12.87
CA ARG A 240 8.38 -1.31 -11.66
C ARG A 240 6.94 -0.79 -11.66
N LEU A 241 6.35 -0.72 -10.47
CA LEU A 241 4.98 -0.27 -10.28
C LEU A 241 4.85 0.67 -9.09
N HIS A 242 3.73 1.37 -9.00
CA HIS A 242 3.30 2.02 -7.77
C HIS A 242 2.10 1.27 -7.19
N PHE A 243 2.00 1.24 -5.87
CA PHE A 243 0.84 0.77 -5.13
C PHE A 243 0.26 1.95 -4.38
N LEU A 244 -1.05 2.19 -4.48
CA LEU A 244 -1.74 3.23 -3.73
C LEU A 244 -2.94 2.66 -3.01
N ARG A 245 -3.15 3.09 -1.76
CA ARG A 245 -4.35 2.81 -0.99
C ARG A 245 -5.00 4.10 -0.55
N PHE A 246 -6.26 4.27 -0.90
CA PHE A 246 -7.08 5.38 -0.44
C PHE A 246 -8.21 4.92 0.46
N HIS A 247 -8.58 5.76 1.43
CA HIS A 247 -9.84 5.68 2.14
C HIS A 247 -10.75 6.85 1.74
N ASN A 248 -12.05 6.58 1.66
CA ASN A 248 -13.09 7.60 1.63
C ASN A 248 -13.88 7.54 2.93
N THR A 249 -13.96 8.66 3.64
CA THR A 249 -14.85 8.84 4.79
C THR A 249 -15.67 10.10 4.58
N GLY A 250 -16.96 9.96 4.26
CA GLY A 250 -17.84 11.12 4.07
C GLY A 250 -17.42 12.05 2.94
N GLY A 251 -16.86 11.52 1.84
CA GLY A 251 -16.39 12.32 0.70
C GLY A 251 -14.91 12.69 0.73
N GLU A 252 -14.28 12.62 1.91
CA GLU A 252 -12.86 12.92 2.08
C GLU A 252 -11.98 11.75 1.64
N HIS A 253 -11.12 11.98 0.64
CA HIS A 253 -10.17 10.98 0.13
C HIS A 253 -8.80 11.14 0.79
N GLN A 254 -8.35 10.11 1.48
CA GLN A 254 -7.07 10.11 2.18
C GLN A 254 -6.17 9.00 1.64
N LEU A 255 -4.94 9.35 1.26
CA LEU A 255 -3.90 8.38 0.90
C LEU A 255 -3.35 7.74 2.18
N ILE A 256 -3.64 6.46 2.36
CA ILE A 256 -3.31 5.70 3.58
C ILE A 256 -1.98 4.97 3.47
N LYS A 257 -1.69 4.43 2.27
CA LYS A 257 -0.45 3.70 2.00
C LYS A 257 -0.03 3.94 0.57
N ARG A 258 1.27 4.11 0.37
CA ARG A 258 1.90 4.21 -0.95
C ARG A 258 3.20 3.43 -1.00
N LEU A 259 3.50 2.86 -2.17
CA LEU A 259 4.82 2.46 -2.63
C LEU A 259 4.98 3.02 -4.04
N ASN A 260 6.11 3.65 -4.34
CA ASN A 260 6.34 4.29 -5.62
C ASN A 260 7.68 3.88 -6.22
N MET A 261 7.70 2.77 -6.98
CA MET A 261 8.93 2.28 -7.62
C MET A 261 9.07 2.80 -9.07
N ASN A 262 8.00 3.32 -9.67
CA ASN A 262 7.98 3.79 -11.06
C ASN A 262 7.91 5.32 -11.21
N LYS A 263 8.34 6.05 -10.17
CA LYS A 263 8.47 7.52 -10.18
C LYS A 263 7.16 8.25 -10.51
N LEU A 264 6.01 7.69 -10.13
CA LEU A 264 4.73 8.39 -10.18
C LEU A 264 4.85 9.75 -9.48
N LEU A 265 4.41 10.83 -10.13
CA LEU A 265 4.31 12.12 -9.48
C LEU A 265 3.18 12.08 -8.46
N LEU A 266 3.57 12.13 -7.19
CA LEU A 266 2.66 12.27 -6.08
C LEU A 266 2.92 13.64 -5.46
N PRO A 267 1.87 14.42 -5.14
CA PRO A 267 2.05 15.68 -4.46
C PRO A 267 2.87 15.44 -3.18
N SER A 268 3.94 16.20 -3.04
CA SER A 268 4.89 16.15 -1.94
C SER A 268 4.96 17.52 -1.27
N GLY A 269 4.91 17.55 0.06
CA GLY A 269 4.92 18.80 0.81
C GLY A 269 4.51 18.63 2.27
N ILE A 270 4.99 19.54 3.10
CA ILE A 270 4.62 19.61 4.52
C ILE A 270 3.16 20.07 4.61
N GLY A 271 2.29 19.27 5.25
CA GLY A 271 0.90 19.68 5.47
C GLY A 271 0.08 19.78 4.18
N LEU A 272 0.19 18.77 3.30
CA LEU A 272 -0.67 18.62 2.13
C LEU A 272 -2.16 18.54 2.54
N HIS A 273 -2.79 19.70 2.63
CA HIS A 273 -4.23 19.90 2.76
C HIS A 273 -4.83 20.08 1.35
N GLU A 274 -4.41 19.22 0.44
CA GLU A 274 -4.81 19.25 -0.96
C GLU A 274 -5.70 18.07 -1.28
N HIS A 275 -6.61 18.26 -2.23
CA HIS A 275 -7.55 17.24 -2.66
C HIS A 275 -6.99 16.52 -3.88
N TYR A 276 -6.64 15.25 -3.69
CA TYR A 276 -6.22 14.37 -4.79
C TYR A 276 -7.23 14.39 -5.93
N CYS A 277 -6.72 14.35 -7.16
CA CYS A 277 -7.56 14.36 -8.35
C CYS A 277 -8.59 13.22 -8.31
N ARG A 278 -9.88 13.57 -8.42
CA ARG A 278 -10.99 12.60 -8.39
C ARG A 278 -11.07 11.74 -9.65
N ARG A 279 -10.28 12.04 -10.69
CA ARG A 279 -10.13 11.25 -11.91
C ARG A 279 -9.10 10.12 -11.81
N TRP A 280 -8.32 10.06 -10.74
CA TRP A 280 -7.47 8.88 -10.50
C TRP A 280 -8.34 7.65 -10.34
N LEU A 281 -7.91 6.50 -10.87
CA LEU A 281 -8.63 5.23 -10.71
C LEU A 281 -8.97 4.94 -9.24
N SER A 282 -8.02 5.20 -8.32
CA SER A 282 -8.23 4.99 -6.89
C SER A 282 -9.35 5.85 -6.29
N SER A 283 -9.48 7.09 -6.75
CA SER A 283 -10.55 8.01 -6.33
C SER A 283 -11.87 7.70 -7.01
N ARG A 284 -11.85 7.44 -8.32
CA ARG A 284 -13.03 7.09 -9.10
C ARG A 284 -13.71 5.84 -8.54
N LEU A 285 -12.95 4.77 -8.27
CA LEU A 285 -13.47 3.56 -7.65
C LEU A 285 -14.13 3.80 -6.27
N LEU A 286 -13.71 4.82 -5.53
CA LEU A 286 -14.37 5.19 -4.26
C LEU A 286 -15.69 5.92 -4.48
N SER A 287 -15.77 6.77 -5.50
CA SER A 287 -17.02 7.40 -5.94
C SER A 287 -17.99 6.33 -6.47
N ASP A 288 -17.53 5.45 -7.37
CA ASP A 288 -18.34 4.35 -7.91
C ASP A 288 -18.86 3.44 -6.78
N LEU A 289 -18.06 3.22 -5.73
CA LEU A 289 -18.48 2.47 -4.55
C LEU A 289 -19.55 3.19 -3.72
N ALA A 290 -19.47 4.52 -3.60
CA ALA A 290 -20.48 5.30 -2.90
C ALA A 290 -21.81 5.26 -3.64
N ASP A 291 -21.79 5.50 -4.95
CA ASP A 291 -22.97 5.48 -5.82
C ASP A 291 -23.66 4.11 -5.79
N TYR A 292 -22.89 3.02 -5.89
CA TYR A 292 -23.41 1.66 -5.81
C TYR A 292 -24.15 1.37 -4.49
N ARG A 293 -23.68 1.94 -3.37
CA ARG A 293 -24.34 1.78 -2.07
C ARG A 293 -25.62 2.59 -1.97
N GLU A 294 -25.63 3.80 -2.50
CA GLU A 294 -26.83 4.66 -2.53
C GLU A 294 -27.96 4.01 -3.35
N GLN A 295 -27.60 3.24 -4.38
CA GLN A 295 -28.54 2.46 -5.21
C GLN A 295 -29.04 1.17 -4.54
N GLY A 296 -28.75 0.95 -3.24
CA GLY A 296 -29.19 -0.23 -2.49
C GLY A 296 -28.28 -1.45 -2.61
N GLY A 297 -27.11 -1.30 -3.25
CA GLY A 297 -26.08 -2.33 -3.27
C GLY A 297 -25.53 -2.60 -1.87
N ASN A 298 -25.64 -3.84 -1.40
CA ASN A 298 -25.28 -4.23 -0.02
C ASN A 298 -23.76 -4.17 0.30
N GLY A 299 -22.90 -3.79 -0.66
CA GLY A 299 -21.45 -3.62 -0.48
C GLY A 299 -20.68 -4.87 -0.01
N ALA A 300 -21.37 -5.99 0.19
CA ALA A 300 -20.86 -7.25 0.73
C ALA A 300 -20.56 -8.30 -0.36
N GLY A 301 -20.84 -7.96 -1.63
CA GLY A 301 -20.51 -8.78 -2.81
C GLY A 301 -19.03 -8.73 -3.21
N LEU A 302 -18.76 -9.12 -4.46
CA LEU A 302 -17.43 -8.98 -5.05
C LEU A 302 -16.97 -7.51 -5.00
N PRO A 303 -15.67 -7.25 -4.74
CA PRO A 303 -15.16 -5.89 -4.78
C PRO A 303 -15.35 -5.30 -6.18
N LEU A 304 -15.61 -3.98 -6.24
CA LEU A 304 -15.53 -3.26 -7.51
C LEU A 304 -14.10 -3.41 -8.04
N VAL A 305 -13.96 -3.65 -9.33
CA VAL A 305 -12.68 -3.83 -10.01
C VAL A 305 -12.73 -3.09 -11.33
N ASP A 306 -11.67 -2.36 -11.64
CA ASP A 306 -11.60 -1.62 -12.89
C ASP A 306 -10.15 -1.31 -13.31
N VAL A 307 -10.01 -0.84 -14.54
CA VAL A 307 -8.76 -0.45 -15.20
C VAL A 307 -8.89 0.96 -15.79
N GLN A 308 -7.77 1.66 -15.90
CA GLN A 308 -7.71 2.96 -16.55
C GLN A 308 -6.29 3.23 -17.03
N ILE A 309 -6.14 3.90 -18.18
CA ILE A 309 -4.88 4.56 -18.51
C ILE A 309 -4.96 6.01 -18.03
N SER A 310 -4.16 6.33 -17.04
CA SER A 310 -4.07 7.69 -16.48
C SER A 310 -2.99 8.46 -17.22
N GLU A 311 -3.32 9.62 -17.79
CA GLU A 311 -2.37 10.52 -18.47
C GLU A 311 -2.23 11.82 -17.68
N PHE A 312 -1.02 12.14 -17.23
CA PHE A 312 -0.76 13.41 -16.55
C PHE A 312 -0.82 14.57 -17.55
N LEU A 313 -1.64 15.57 -17.22
CA LEU A 313 -1.92 16.71 -18.09
C LEU A 313 -0.65 17.46 -18.54
N THR A 314 0.27 17.72 -17.61
CA THR A 314 1.47 18.55 -17.87
C THR A 314 2.60 17.75 -18.51
N HIS A 315 2.99 16.63 -17.89
CA HIS A 315 4.19 15.86 -18.29
C HIS A 315 3.90 14.77 -19.32
N ARG A 316 2.61 14.47 -19.57
CA ARG A 316 2.16 13.43 -20.51
C ARG A 316 2.60 12.02 -20.17
N ASP A 317 3.12 11.81 -18.97
CA ASP A 317 3.36 10.47 -18.44
C ASP A 317 2.05 9.70 -18.36
N ARG A 318 2.08 8.47 -18.89
CA ARG A 318 0.91 7.58 -18.92
C ARG A 318 1.15 6.38 -18.03
N PHE A 319 0.12 5.98 -17.29
CA PHE A 319 0.15 4.83 -16.40
C PHE A 319 -1.06 3.94 -16.63
N LEU A 320 -0.84 2.65 -16.87
CA LEU A 320 -1.89 1.64 -16.81
C LEU A 320 -2.15 1.33 -15.33
N CYS A 321 -3.31 1.70 -14.82
CA CYS A 321 -3.72 1.47 -13.45
C CYS A 321 -4.81 0.40 -13.41
N ILE A 322 -4.70 -0.53 -12.46
CA ILE A 322 -5.71 -1.56 -12.17
C ILE A 322 -5.97 -1.55 -10.67
N GLY A 323 -7.22 -1.70 -10.26
CA GLY A 323 -7.49 -1.74 -8.84
C GLY A 323 -8.88 -2.15 -8.44
N PHE A 324 -9.10 -2.07 -7.13
CA PHE A 324 -10.32 -2.51 -6.47
C PHE A 324 -10.86 -1.46 -5.50
N ALA A 325 -12.16 -1.49 -5.23
CA ALA A 325 -12.77 -0.80 -4.09
C ALA A 325 -13.79 -1.66 -3.33
N ARG A 326 -13.81 -1.50 -2.01
CA ARG A 326 -14.74 -2.19 -1.09
C ARG A 326 -14.87 -1.48 0.27
N PRO A 327 -15.93 -1.74 1.06
CA PRO A 327 -15.97 -1.36 2.48
C PRO A 327 -14.83 -1.95 3.30
N LEU A 328 -14.45 -1.27 4.38
CA LEU A 328 -13.73 -1.87 5.49
C LEU A 328 -14.68 -2.66 6.41
N VAL A 329 -14.18 -3.76 6.97
CA VAL A 329 -14.97 -4.65 7.84
C VAL A 329 -15.29 -4.03 9.19
N LEU A 330 -14.27 -3.43 9.82
CA LEU A 330 -14.40 -2.81 11.14
C LEU A 330 -14.92 -1.36 11.07
N ALA A 331 -15.05 -0.81 9.87
CA ALA A 331 -15.59 0.54 9.62
C ALA A 331 -16.36 0.56 8.29
N PRO A 332 -17.58 -0.01 8.22
CA PRO A 332 -18.32 -0.19 6.96
C PRO A 332 -18.63 1.11 6.20
N ASN A 333 -18.73 2.22 6.94
CA ASN A 333 -18.89 3.57 6.41
C ASN A 333 -17.64 4.09 5.68
N VAL A 334 -16.49 3.44 5.83
CA VAL A 334 -15.24 3.80 5.15
C VAL A 334 -15.10 2.95 3.88
N GLY A 335 -15.05 3.62 2.73
CA GLY A 335 -14.64 3.01 1.47
C GLY A 335 -13.13 2.86 1.41
N SER A 336 -12.62 1.73 0.93
CA SER A 336 -11.18 1.51 0.72
C SER A 336 -10.94 1.14 -0.73
N SER A 337 -10.08 1.90 -1.41
CA SER A 337 -9.57 1.57 -2.73
C SER A 337 -8.10 1.19 -2.65
N VAL A 338 -7.70 0.20 -3.43
CA VAL A 338 -6.32 -0.22 -3.62
C VAL A 338 -6.05 -0.37 -5.11
N ILE A 339 -4.95 0.22 -5.59
CA ILE A 339 -4.55 0.13 -6.99
C ILE A 339 -3.08 -0.25 -7.10
N ILE A 340 -2.72 -0.85 -8.23
CA ILE A 340 -1.36 -0.84 -8.75
C ILE A 340 -1.36 -0.11 -10.09
N GLY A 341 -0.24 0.52 -10.43
CA GLY A 341 -0.09 1.13 -11.75
C GLY A 341 1.31 1.03 -12.30
N PHE A 342 1.38 0.92 -13.62
CA PHE A 342 2.58 0.67 -14.40
C PHE A 342 2.80 1.81 -15.36
N GLN A 343 4.04 2.31 -15.47
CA GLN A 343 4.35 3.33 -16.46
C GLN A 343 4.26 2.74 -17.86
N MET A 344 3.50 3.38 -18.75
CA MET A 344 3.35 2.97 -20.14
C MET A 344 4.67 3.14 -20.87
N ASN A 345 5.20 2.05 -21.44
CA ASN A 345 6.34 2.05 -22.33
C ASN A 345 6.26 0.84 -23.28
N ALA A 346 7.20 0.74 -24.22
CA ALA A 346 7.20 -0.34 -25.20
C ALA A 346 7.33 -1.74 -24.56
N GLU A 347 8.05 -1.86 -23.44
CA GLU A 347 8.21 -3.14 -22.73
C GLU A 347 6.93 -3.55 -21.99
N LEU A 348 6.21 -2.59 -21.39
CA LEU A 348 4.91 -2.85 -20.75
C LEU A 348 3.94 -3.49 -21.73
N ASN A 349 3.84 -2.97 -22.95
CA ASN A 349 2.90 -3.46 -23.96
C ASN A 349 3.24 -4.87 -24.47
N LYS A 350 4.53 -5.28 -24.40
CA LYS A 350 4.95 -6.66 -24.73
C LYS A 350 4.54 -7.63 -23.63
N THR A 351 4.61 -7.19 -22.38
CA THR A 351 4.31 -8.02 -21.21
C THR A 351 2.81 -8.07 -20.93
N ILE A 352 2.16 -6.92 -20.74
CA ILE A 352 0.74 -6.76 -20.49
C ILE A 352 0.05 -6.41 -21.81
N ARG A 353 -0.43 -7.43 -22.53
CA ARG A 353 -0.96 -7.26 -23.89
C ARG A 353 -2.24 -6.42 -23.94
N PHE A 354 -3.12 -6.57 -22.95
CA PHE A 354 -4.34 -5.77 -22.86
C PHE A 354 -4.06 -4.29 -22.59
N ALA A 355 -2.82 -3.87 -22.28
CA ALA A 355 -2.47 -2.44 -22.20
C ALA A 355 -2.72 -1.68 -23.52
N ALA A 356 -2.76 -2.41 -24.64
CA ALA A 356 -3.08 -1.88 -25.97
C ALA A 356 -4.58 -1.96 -26.31
N ASP A 357 -5.43 -2.45 -25.41
CA ASP A 357 -6.87 -2.57 -25.63
C ASP A 357 -7.51 -1.17 -25.74
N PRO A 358 -8.11 -0.81 -26.90
CA PRO A 358 -8.74 0.49 -27.10
C PRO A 358 -9.99 0.69 -26.22
N ALA A 359 -10.55 -0.36 -25.62
CA ALA A 359 -11.67 -0.25 -24.70
C ALA A 359 -11.26 0.30 -23.32
N ILE A 360 -9.96 0.28 -22.98
CA ILE A 360 -9.49 0.83 -21.71
C ILE A 360 -9.58 2.37 -21.75
N PRO A 361 -10.31 3.00 -20.82
CA PRO A 361 -10.47 4.44 -20.84
C PRO A 361 -9.15 5.16 -20.58
N VAL A 362 -8.79 6.08 -21.47
CA VAL A 362 -7.70 7.03 -21.25
C VAL A 362 -8.28 8.26 -20.57
N THR A 363 -7.81 8.57 -19.36
CA THR A 363 -8.31 9.69 -18.57
C THR A 363 -7.19 10.67 -18.28
N ILE A 364 -7.40 11.94 -18.64
CA ILE A 364 -6.49 13.02 -18.30
C ILE A 364 -6.65 13.39 -16.83
N ILE A 365 -5.56 13.28 -16.09
CA ILE A 365 -5.47 13.51 -14.64
C ILE A 365 -4.46 14.60 -14.31
N ASN A 366 -4.48 15.05 -13.06
CA ASN A 366 -3.42 15.84 -12.44
C ASN A 366 -3.15 15.32 -11.02
N GLU A 367 -2.20 15.90 -10.29
CA GLU A 367 -1.90 15.52 -8.90
C GLU A 367 -3.06 15.83 -7.94
N THR A 368 -3.42 17.12 -7.83
CA THR A 368 -4.46 17.63 -6.92
C THR A 368 -5.30 18.70 -7.61
N CYS A 369 -6.47 18.99 -7.04
CA CYS A 369 -7.36 20.03 -7.55
C CYS A 369 -6.74 21.43 -7.43
N GLU A 370 -6.01 21.68 -6.34
CA GLU A 370 -5.34 22.94 -6.01
C GLU A 370 -4.22 23.31 -6.99
N ARG A 371 -3.62 22.29 -7.62
CA ARG A 371 -2.54 22.42 -8.62
C ARG A 371 -3.04 22.27 -10.06
N CYS A 372 -4.32 21.93 -10.26
CA CYS A 372 -4.83 21.58 -11.57
C CYS A 372 -5.20 22.81 -12.38
N PRO A 373 -4.73 22.94 -13.64
CA PRO A 373 -5.09 24.07 -14.51
C PRO A 373 -6.45 23.90 -15.20
N LEU A 374 -7.05 22.71 -15.17
CA LEU A 374 -8.37 22.48 -15.79
C LEU A 374 -9.45 23.33 -15.10
N THR A 375 -10.22 24.07 -15.89
CA THR A 375 -11.37 24.82 -15.40
C THR A 375 -12.46 23.90 -14.83
N SER A 376 -13.43 24.46 -14.10
CA SER A 376 -14.62 23.71 -13.65
C SER A 376 -15.46 23.20 -14.81
N ALA A 377 -15.48 23.90 -15.95
CA ALA A 377 -16.13 23.44 -17.17
C ALA A 377 -15.43 22.22 -17.79
N GLU A 378 -14.10 22.17 -17.71
CA GLU A 378 -13.30 21.03 -18.21
C GLU A 378 -13.24 19.86 -17.22
N CYS A 379 -13.52 20.09 -15.93
CA CYS A 379 -13.46 19.08 -14.88
C CYS A 379 -14.66 19.12 -13.93
N GLY A 380 -15.71 18.37 -14.29
CA GLY A 380 -16.94 18.23 -13.49
C GLY A 380 -16.78 17.50 -12.15
N VAL A 381 -15.60 16.94 -11.84
CA VAL A 381 -15.30 16.25 -10.58
C VAL A 381 -14.28 17.00 -9.71
N ARG A 382 -14.02 18.27 -10.03
CA ARG A 382 -13.14 19.14 -9.23
C ARG A 382 -13.79 19.41 -7.87
N THR A 383 -13.04 19.20 -6.78
CA THR A 383 -13.53 19.42 -5.41
C THR A 383 -12.93 20.64 -4.72
N ALA A 384 -11.89 21.24 -5.28
CA ALA A 384 -11.24 22.42 -4.71
C ALA A 384 -10.78 23.42 -5.78
N PRO A 385 -10.72 24.73 -5.47
CA PRO A 385 -10.17 25.75 -6.36
C PRO A 385 -8.65 25.61 -6.56
N PRO A 386 -8.09 26.07 -7.69
CA PRO A 386 -6.68 25.90 -8.03
C PRO A 386 -5.76 26.93 -7.32
N ILE A 387 -5.86 27.02 -5.99
CA ILE A 387 -5.19 28.08 -5.20
C ILE A 387 -3.66 28.00 -5.33
N ILE A 388 -3.09 26.81 -5.33
CA ILE A 388 -1.63 26.63 -5.40
C ILE A 388 -1.12 27.02 -6.79
N LEU A 389 -1.82 26.58 -7.84
CA LEU A 389 -1.49 27.00 -9.20
C LEU A 389 -1.51 28.52 -9.36
N GLN A 390 -2.52 29.20 -8.81
CA GLN A 390 -2.62 30.66 -8.85
C GLN A 390 -1.44 31.32 -8.12
N GLN A 391 -1.03 30.78 -6.96
CA GLN A 391 0.13 31.28 -6.23
C GLN A 391 1.44 31.10 -7.01
N GLU A 392 1.62 29.95 -7.67
CA GLU A 392 2.77 29.67 -8.51
C GLU A 392 2.84 30.61 -9.72
N GLN A 393 1.71 30.87 -10.38
CA GLN A 393 1.60 31.83 -11.48
C GLN A 393 1.96 33.26 -11.03
N LEU A 394 1.37 33.74 -9.93
CA LEU A 394 1.69 35.06 -9.37
C LEU A 394 3.17 35.19 -8.96
N LYS A 395 3.80 34.11 -8.51
CA LYS A 395 5.23 34.09 -8.18
C LYS A 395 6.09 34.16 -9.45
N ALA A 396 5.70 33.45 -10.50
CA ALA A 396 6.38 33.48 -11.80
C ALA A 396 6.29 34.88 -12.44
N GLU A 397 5.10 35.49 -12.43
CA GLU A 397 4.87 36.86 -12.91
C GLU A 397 5.74 37.87 -12.18
N ARG A 398 5.78 37.82 -10.84
CA ARG A 398 6.67 38.66 -10.02
C ARG A 398 8.14 38.49 -10.39
N LYS A 399 8.60 37.25 -10.57
CA LYS A 399 9.99 36.96 -10.96
C LYS A 399 10.32 37.51 -12.35
N GLN A 400 9.38 37.41 -13.29
CA GLN A 400 9.54 37.96 -14.63
C GLN A 400 9.59 39.49 -14.62
N ALA A 401 8.69 40.14 -13.89
CA ALA A 401 8.70 41.59 -13.73
C ALA A 401 10.01 42.11 -13.11
N LEU A 402 10.53 41.43 -12.08
CA LEU A 402 11.83 41.77 -11.49
C LEU A 402 12.99 41.64 -12.49
N LYS A 403 13.01 40.58 -13.30
CA LYS A 403 14.02 40.40 -14.35
C LYS A 403 13.95 41.50 -15.42
N GLN A 404 12.73 41.91 -15.79
CA GLN A 404 12.54 42.99 -16.77
C GLN A 404 13.02 44.33 -16.21
N LEU A 405 12.70 44.65 -14.94
CA LEU A 405 13.19 45.85 -14.29
C LEU A 405 14.72 45.86 -14.16
N GLN A 406 15.32 44.71 -13.80
CA GLN A 406 16.79 44.56 -13.75
C GLN A 406 17.46 44.73 -15.12
N ALA A 407 16.78 44.43 -16.22
CA ALA A 407 17.33 44.62 -17.56
C ALA A 407 17.17 46.07 -18.07
N GLN A 408 16.35 46.88 -17.40
CA GLN A 408 16.10 48.28 -17.73
C GLN A 408 16.99 49.25 -16.94
N LEU A 409 17.47 48.81 -15.76
CA LEU A 409 18.50 49.49 -14.96
C LEU A 409 19.89 49.08 -15.46
#